data_AF-A0A164W4J8-F1
#
_entry.id   AF-A0A164W4J8-F1
#
_cell.length_a   1.000
_cell.length_b   1.000
_cell.length_c   1.000
_cell.angle_alpha   90.00
_cell.angle_beta   90.00
_cell.angle_gamma   90.00
#
_symmetry.space_group_name_H-M   'P 1'
#
loop_
_entity.id
_entity.type
_entity.pdbx_description
1 polymer ?
#
loop_
_entity_poly.entity_id
_entity_poly.type
_entity_poly.pdbx_seq_one_letter_code
_entity_poly.pdbx_strand_id
1 'polypeptide(L)'
;PGTFIISASPETLTAYLQGYAKDIAFKSRWTDPKSSADDWYPGRRYYKDTSGLLYFRDADLKPRLCVPNVLRASLLRQYHESPITGGHAG
;
A
#
# COMPACT_ATOMS: atom_id res chain seq x y z
N PRO A 1 7.49 15.86 10.84
CA PRO A 1 6.49 14.79 10.58
C PRO A 1 7.16 13.41 10.56
N GLY A 2 6.77 12.51 11.46
CA GLY A 2 7.38 11.18 11.60
C GLY A 2 7.03 10.30 10.40
N THR A 3 8.02 9.89 9.63
CA THR A 3 7.88 8.84 8.62
C THR A 3 7.80 7.51 9.35
N PHE A 4 6.60 6.93 9.46
CA PHE A 4 6.47 5.55 9.93
C PHE A 4 6.99 4.63 8.83
N ILE A 5 8.21 4.12 9.01
CA ILE A 5 8.73 3.04 8.18
C ILE A 5 8.09 1.76 8.71
N ILE A 6 6.97 1.37 8.12
CA ILE A 6 6.39 0.05 8.32
C ILE A 6 7.31 -0.92 7.59
N SER A 7 8.24 -1.54 8.31
CA SER A 7 9.07 -2.61 7.75
C SER A 7 8.21 -3.87 7.64
N ALA A 8 7.75 -4.15 6.42
CA ALA A 8 7.08 -5.41 6.10
C ALA A 8 8.14 -6.54 6.01
N SER A 9 7.78 -7.77 6.41
CA SER A 9 8.67 -8.91 6.17
C SER A 9 8.93 -9.07 4.67
N PRO A 10 10.10 -9.60 4.24
CA PRO A 10 10.39 -9.83 2.82
C PRO A 10 9.31 -10.66 2.10
N GLU A 11 8.72 -11.61 2.82
CA GLU A 11 7.61 -12.44 2.37
C GLU A 11 6.35 -11.61 2.11
N THR A 12 6.01 -10.72 3.05
CA THR A 12 4.88 -9.79 2.91
C THR A 12 5.10 -8.87 1.72
N LEU A 13 6.29 -8.28 1.59
CA LEU A 13 6.62 -7.42 0.47
C LEU A 13 6.47 -8.16 -0.87
N THR A 14 7.03 -9.38 -0.96
CA THR A 14 6.92 -10.22 -2.15
C THR A 14 5.47 -10.51 -2.51
N ALA A 15 4.63 -10.82 -1.51
CA ALA A 15 3.21 -11.07 -1.73
C ALA A 15 2.47 -9.83 -2.28
N TYR A 16 2.81 -8.63 -1.81
CA TYR A 16 2.27 -7.38 -2.34
C TYR A 16 2.68 -7.15 -3.79
N LEU A 17 3.98 -7.28 -4.11
CA LEU A 17 4.48 -7.07 -5.47
C LEU A 17 3.86 -8.05 -6.47
N GLN A 18 3.77 -9.33 -6.10
CA GLN A 18 3.09 -10.34 -6.92
C GLN A 18 1.58 -10.08 -7.02
N GLY A 19 0.97 -9.56 -5.95
CA GLY A 19 -0.43 -9.16 -5.92
C GLY A 19 -0.73 -8.07 -6.93
N TYR A 20 0.08 -7.00 -6.99
CA TYR A 20 -0.12 -5.92 -7.96
C TYR A 20 -0.09 -6.38 -9.41
N ALA A 21 0.80 -7.31 -9.75
CA ALA A 21 0.92 -7.84 -11.12
C ALA A 21 -0.36 -8.58 -11.59
N LYS A 22 -1.15 -9.11 -10.64
CA LYS A 22 -2.35 -9.91 -10.88
C LYS A 22 -3.66 -9.14 -10.64
N ASP A 23 -3.61 -8.02 -9.91
CA ASP A 23 -4.79 -7.24 -9.55
C ASP A 23 -5.20 -6.28 -10.67
N ILE A 24 -6.38 -6.49 -11.26
CA ILE A 24 -6.92 -5.65 -12.35
C ILE A 24 -7.03 -4.17 -11.93
N ALA A 25 -7.31 -3.90 -10.64
CA ALA A 25 -7.43 -2.54 -10.13
C ALA A 25 -6.07 -1.85 -10.00
N PHE A 26 -4.96 -2.58 -9.81
CA PHE A 26 -3.67 -1.95 -9.55
C PHE A 26 -2.61 -2.18 -10.62
N LYS A 27 -2.71 -3.25 -11.42
CA LYS A 27 -1.70 -3.65 -12.41
C LYS A 27 -1.26 -2.48 -13.29
N SER A 28 -2.21 -1.81 -13.95
CA SER A 28 -1.89 -0.70 -14.85
C SER A 28 -1.24 0.49 -14.13
N ARG A 29 -1.62 0.78 -12.87
CA ARG A 29 -1.03 1.87 -12.08
C ARG A 29 0.36 1.48 -11.57
N TRP A 30 0.55 0.22 -11.21
CA TRP A 30 1.81 -0.29 -10.68
C TRP A 30 2.88 -0.42 -11.77
N THR A 31 2.51 -0.85 -12.97
CA THR A 31 3.43 -0.92 -14.12
C THR A 31 3.68 0.44 -14.78
N ASP A 32 2.95 1.49 -14.41
CA ASP A 32 3.17 2.81 -14.97
C ASP A 32 4.57 3.31 -14.56
N PRO A 33 5.47 3.60 -15.53
CA PRO A 33 6.77 4.19 -15.22
C PRO A 33 6.63 5.53 -14.49
N LYS A 34 5.52 6.25 -14.73
CA LYS A 34 5.16 7.50 -14.06
C LYS A 34 4.80 7.34 -12.58
N SER A 35 4.62 6.11 -12.11
CA SER A 35 4.45 5.87 -10.68
C SER A 35 5.78 5.60 -9.98
N SER A 36 6.94 5.81 -10.60
CA SER A 36 8.24 5.70 -9.91
C SER A 36 8.41 6.78 -8.84
N ALA A 37 9.30 6.51 -7.88
CA ALA A 37 9.66 7.47 -6.83
C ALA A 37 10.41 8.69 -7.40
N ASP A 38 11.23 8.49 -8.44
CA ASP A 38 12.05 9.52 -9.08
C ASP A 38 11.25 10.53 -9.91
N ASP A 39 10.04 10.18 -10.36
CA ASP A 39 9.27 10.95 -11.35
C ASP A 39 7.97 11.52 -10.74
N TRP A 40 8.02 11.85 -9.44
CA TRP A 40 6.87 12.31 -8.66
C TRP A 40 6.44 13.75 -9.01
N TYR A 41 5.12 13.98 -9.19
CA TYR A 41 4.54 15.32 -9.33
C TYR A 41 3.21 15.50 -8.56
N PRO A 42 2.84 16.73 -8.14
CA PRO A 42 1.72 16.98 -7.21
C PRO A 42 0.34 16.51 -7.68
N GLY A 43 0.07 16.53 -8.99
CA GLY A 43 -1.19 16.07 -9.56
C GLY A 43 -1.32 14.55 -9.77
N ARG A 44 -0.29 13.73 -9.46
CA ARG A 44 -0.45 12.26 -9.46
C ARG A 44 -1.01 11.80 -8.13
N ARG A 45 -2.10 11.03 -8.20
CA ARG A 45 -2.66 10.37 -7.03
C ARG A 45 -2.00 9.04 -6.71
N TYR A 46 -1.31 8.41 -7.67
CA TYR A 46 -0.64 7.12 -7.48
C TYR A 46 0.88 7.24 -7.62
N TYR A 47 1.61 6.62 -6.70
CA TYR A 47 3.08 6.58 -6.72
C TYR A 47 3.61 5.32 -6.01
N LYS A 48 4.83 4.91 -6.34
CA LYS A 48 5.56 3.81 -5.71
C LYS A 48 6.64 4.37 -4.79
N ASP A 49 6.84 3.71 -3.66
CA ASP A 49 8.03 3.97 -2.84
C ASP A 49 9.26 3.20 -3.37
N THR A 50 10.38 3.31 -2.67
CA THR A 50 11.63 2.62 -2.98
C THR A 50 11.54 1.09 -2.85
N SER A 51 10.53 0.57 -2.15
CA SER A 51 10.26 -0.87 -2.03
C SER A 51 9.32 -1.38 -3.13
N GLY A 52 8.85 -0.50 -4.02
CA GLY A 52 7.93 -0.84 -5.10
C GLY A 52 6.47 -0.97 -4.66
N LEU A 53 6.13 -0.57 -3.43
CA LEU A 53 4.76 -0.57 -2.93
C LEU A 53 3.98 0.59 -3.53
N LEU A 54 2.74 0.33 -3.98
CA LEU A 54 1.87 1.34 -4.59
C LEU A 54 1.04 2.07 -3.52
N TYR A 55 1.04 3.40 -3.57
CA TYR A 55 0.25 4.26 -2.70
C TYR A 55 -0.72 5.09 -3.52
N PHE A 56 -1.87 5.37 -2.93
CA PHE A 56 -2.85 6.34 -3.40
C PHE A 56 -2.90 7.53 -2.43
N ARG A 57 -2.94 8.75 -2.94
CA ARG A 57 -3.23 9.95 -2.15
C ARG A 57 -4.71 10.25 -2.18
N ASP A 58 -5.30 10.29 -0.98
CA ASP A 58 -6.68 10.72 -0.80
C ASP A 58 -6.84 12.24 -0.96
N ALA A 59 -8.06 12.73 -0.74
CA ALA A 59 -8.39 14.16 -0.87
C ALA A 59 -7.59 15.04 0.09
N ASP A 60 -7.12 14.48 1.21
CA ASP A 60 -6.30 15.17 2.22
C ASP A 60 -4.80 15.02 1.93
N LEU A 61 -4.44 14.52 0.75
CA LEU A 61 -3.07 14.20 0.34
C LEU A 61 -2.37 13.15 1.22
N LYS A 62 -3.13 12.41 2.04
CA LYS A 62 -2.57 11.37 2.90
C LYS A 62 -2.31 10.10 2.08
N PRO A 63 -1.13 9.50 2.21
CA PRO A 63 -0.81 8.27 1.49
C PRO A 63 -1.54 7.07 2.09
N ARG A 64 -2.18 6.30 1.23
CA ARG A 64 -2.87 5.04 1.56
C ARG A 64 -2.21 3.93 0.76
N LEU A 65 -1.74 2.90 1.47
CA LEU A 65 -1.20 1.71 0.82
C LEU A 65 -2.30 1.04 -0.01
N CYS A 66 -2.03 0.78 -1.29
CA CYS A 66 -2.93 0.03 -2.15
C CYS A 66 -2.79 -1.46 -1.80
N VAL A 67 -3.81 -2.07 -1.22
CA VAL A 67 -3.77 -3.48 -0.83
C VAL A 67 -4.34 -4.35 -1.95
N PRO A 68 -3.54 -5.22 -2.61
CA PRO A 68 -4.03 -6.13 -3.65
C PRO A 68 -5.19 -7.00 -3.15
N ASN A 69 -6.18 -7.23 -4.01
CA ASN A 69 -7.41 -7.93 -3.68
C ASN A 69 -7.17 -9.30 -3.03
N VAL A 70 -6.17 -10.04 -3.54
CA VAL A 70 -5.78 -11.36 -3.02
C VAL A 70 -5.30 -11.33 -1.56
N LEU A 71 -4.81 -10.18 -1.06
CA LEU A 71 -4.33 -10.02 0.31
C LEU A 71 -5.38 -9.47 1.27
N ARG A 72 -6.48 -8.87 0.76
CA ARG A 72 -7.47 -8.17 1.58
C ARG A 72 -8.10 -9.08 2.63
N ALA A 73 -8.52 -10.29 2.25
CA ALA A 73 -9.15 -11.24 3.16
C ALA A 73 -8.21 -11.65 4.30
N SER A 74 -6.96 -12.00 3.97
CA SER A 74 -5.95 -12.38 4.96
C SER A 74 -5.61 -11.23 5.91
N LEU A 75 -5.50 -10.00 5.39
CA LEU A 75 -5.24 -8.83 6.22
C LEU A 75 -6.42 -8.51 7.14
N LEU A 76 -7.65 -8.53 6.62
CA LEU A 76 -8.86 -8.34 7.45
C LEU A 76 -8.94 -9.37 8.56
N ARG A 77 -8.61 -10.63 8.27
CA ARG A 77 -8.51 -11.69 9.26
C ARG A 77 -7.42 -11.38 10.29
N GLN A 78 -6.22 -10.99 9.87
CA GLN A 78 -5.14 -10.61 10.79
C GLN A 78 -5.53 -9.42 11.68
N TYR A 79 -6.23 -8.41 11.16
CA TYR A 79 -6.73 -7.28 11.94
C TYR A 79 -7.84 -7.69 12.91
N HIS A 80 -8.70 -8.61 12.52
CA HIS A 80 -9.76 -9.15 13.38
C HIS A 80 -9.22 -10.10 14.46
N GLU A 81 -8.17 -10.87 14.14
CA GLU A 81 -7.58 -11.89 15.02
C GLU A 81 -6.41 -11.35 15.87
N SER A 82 -5.83 -10.20 15.52
CA SER A 82 -4.86 -9.51 16.37
C SER A 82 -5.57 -8.92 17.60
N PRO A 83 -5.31 -9.40 18.83
CA PRO A 83 -5.97 -8.84 20.02
C PRO A 83 -5.41 -7.48 20.46
N ILE A 84 -4.67 -6.76 19.60
CA ILE A 84 -3.91 -5.57 20.01
C ILE A 84 -4.03 -4.49 18.93
N THR A 85 -5.03 -3.65 19.07
CA THR A 85 -4.80 -2.22 19.33
C THR A 85 -5.97 -1.78 20.20
N GLY A 86 -5.70 -1.42 21.45
CA GLY A 86 -6.73 -1.03 22.42
C GLY A 86 -7.66 0.03 21.83
N GLY A 87 -8.92 -0.36 21.62
CA GLY A 87 -10.02 0.57 21.40
C GLY A 87 -10.35 1.26 22.72
N HIS A 88 -9.66 2.37 23.00
CA HIS A 88 -10.22 3.42 23.82
C HIS A 88 -10.03 4.76 23.10
N ALA A 89 -11.02 5.07 22.28
CA ALA A 89 -11.50 6.42 22.05
C ALA A 89 -12.97 6.27 21.63
N GLY A 90 -13.82 6.06 22.64
CA GLY A 90 -15.19 6.54 22.56
C GLY A 90 -15.22 8.05 22.70
#